data_AF-A0A847LTN6-F1
#
_entry.id   AF-A0A847LTN6-F1
#
_cell.length_a   1.000
_cell.length_b   1.000
_cell.length_c   1.000
_cell.angle_alpha   90.00
_cell.angle_beta   90.00
_cell.angle_gamma   90.00
#
_symmetry.space_group_name_H-M   'P 1'
#
loop_
_entity.id
_entity.type
_entity.pdbx_description
1 polymer ?
#
loop_
_entity_poly.entity_id
_entity_poly.type
_entity_poly.pdbx_seq_one_letter_code
_entity_poly.pdbx_strand_id
1 'polypeptide(L)'
;MLWINIINQIKEEGTITKRVLKIVPLLRTCSNWFAVTPLGKINYSSTITRWDGFLVEFSNQLFYVDHKTYEIIKNQIKWKVKNEIKVIQK
;
A
#
# COMPACT_ATOMS: atom_id res chain seq x y z
N MET A 1 1.89 -15.85 8.89
CA MET A 1 2.51 -14.81 8.02
C MET A 1 2.48 -13.52 8.81
N LEU A 2 3.64 -12.96 9.18
CA LEU A 2 3.70 -11.75 9.99
C LEU A 2 3.75 -10.55 9.05
N TRP A 3 2.71 -9.70 9.06
CA TRP A 3 2.67 -8.47 8.25
C TRP A 3 3.91 -7.58 8.48
N ILE A 4 4.44 -7.60 9.70
CA ILE A 4 5.65 -6.88 10.08
C ILE A 4 6.86 -7.23 9.21
N ASN A 5 7.06 -8.51 8.85
CA ASN A 5 8.20 -8.91 8.03
C ASN A 5 8.05 -8.39 6.60
N ILE A 6 6.83 -8.39 6.07
CA ILE A 6 6.51 -7.86 4.74
C ILE A 6 6.70 -6.34 4.72
N ILE A 7 6.26 -5.65 5.78
CA ILE A 7 6.43 -4.20 5.91
C ILE A 7 7.92 -3.84 5.95
N ASN A 8 8.74 -4.56 6.71
CA ASN A 8 10.18 -4.33 6.77
C ASN A 8 10.84 -4.57 5.41
N GLN A 9 10.48 -5.67 4.73
CA GLN A 9 10.96 -5.94 3.38
C GLN A 9 10.58 -4.82 2.39
N ILE A 10 9.35 -4.30 2.46
CA ILE A 10 8.92 -3.18 1.61
C ILE A 10 9.74 -1.91 1.92
N LYS A 11 10.01 -1.62 3.20
CA LYS A 11 10.80 -0.45 3.61
C LYS A 11 12.26 -0.54 3.15
N GLU A 12 12.84 -1.73 3.16
CA GLU A 12 14.23 -1.99 2.78
C GLU A 12 14.42 -2.12 1.26
N GLU A 13 13.61 -2.96 0.61
CA GLU A 13 13.78 -3.34 -0.79
C GLU A 13 12.90 -2.55 -1.76
N GLY A 14 11.80 -1.96 -1.29
CA GLY A 14 10.83 -1.28 -2.14
C GLY A 14 10.10 -2.22 -3.10
N THR A 15 9.97 -3.52 -2.75
CA THR A 15 9.28 -4.51 -3.59
C THR A 15 8.19 -5.25 -2.84
N ILE A 16 7.20 -5.76 -3.58
CA ILE A 16 6.15 -6.64 -3.05
C ILE A 16 5.80 -7.71 -4.08
N THR A 17 5.57 -8.95 -3.63
CA THR A 17 5.13 -10.02 -4.55
C THR A 17 3.66 -9.87 -4.92
N LYS A 18 3.32 -10.23 -6.16
CA LYS A 18 1.93 -10.28 -6.65
C LYS A 18 1.04 -11.15 -5.77
N ARG A 19 1.57 -12.26 -5.25
CA ARG A 19 0.84 -13.16 -4.34
C ARG A 19 0.47 -12.48 -3.03
N VAL A 20 1.41 -11.73 -2.43
CA VAL A 20 1.14 -10.98 -1.20
C VAL A 20 0.16 -9.85 -1.49
N LEU A 21 0.35 -9.07 -2.56
CA LEU A 21 -0.53 -7.95 -2.88
C LEU A 21 -1.99 -8.38 -3.08
N LYS A 22 -2.25 -9.58 -3.59
CA LYS A 22 -3.61 -10.15 -3.72
C LYS A 22 -4.30 -10.44 -2.37
N ILE A 23 -3.54 -10.70 -1.31
CA ILE A 23 -4.09 -11.00 0.03
C ILE A 23 -4.07 -9.79 0.96
N VAL A 24 -3.40 -8.70 0.56
CA VAL A 24 -3.39 -7.45 1.34
C VAL A 24 -4.82 -6.90 1.41
N PRO A 25 -5.36 -6.65 2.62
CA PRO A 25 -6.68 -6.08 2.78
C PRO A 25 -6.74 -4.64 2.25
N LEU A 26 -7.86 -4.31 1.61
CA LEU A 26 -8.16 -2.95 1.19
C LEU A 26 -8.65 -2.13 2.39
N LEU A 27 -7.95 -1.04 2.71
CA LEU A 27 -8.35 -0.08 3.71
C LEU A 27 -9.29 0.96 3.09
N ARG A 28 -10.59 0.69 3.16
CA ARG A 28 -11.63 1.60 2.65
C ARG A 28 -11.89 2.76 3.60
N THR A 29 -11.90 2.48 4.89
CA THR A 29 -12.18 3.42 5.97
C THR A 29 -11.28 3.09 7.16
N CYS A 30 -10.93 4.11 7.93
CA CYS A 30 -10.31 3.92 9.23
C CYS A 30 -10.78 5.00 10.20
N SER A 31 -10.64 4.74 11.50
CA SER A 31 -11.02 5.67 12.56
C SER A 31 -10.11 6.90 12.60
N ASN A 32 -8.84 6.75 12.23
CA ASN A 32 -7.87 7.84 12.21
C ASN A 32 -6.89 7.70 11.04
N TRP A 33 -7.16 8.44 9.98
CA TRP A 33 -6.31 8.44 8.80
C TRP A 33 -4.94 9.11 9.04
N PHE A 34 -4.79 9.96 10.05
CA PHE A 34 -3.50 10.57 10.41
C PHE A 34 -2.52 9.57 11.03
N ALA A 35 -3.02 8.47 11.60
CA ALA A 35 -2.19 7.39 12.13
C ALA A 35 -1.73 6.41 11.03
N VAL A 36 -2.21 6.58 9.79
CA VAL A 36 -1.84 5.74 8.65
C VAL A 36 -0.49 6.20 8.10
N THR A 37 0.48 5.30 8.10
CA THR A 37 1.83 5.57 7.61
C THR A 37 1.96 5.09 6.15
N PRO A 38 2.18 5.98 5.18
CA PRO A 38 2.39 5.57 3.79
C PRO A 38 3.74 4.85 3.63
N LEU A 39 3.73 3.68 3.02
CA LEU A 39 4.94 2.91 2.70
C LEU A 39 5.45 3.21 1.28
N GLY A 40 4.53 3.35 0.32
CA GLY A 40 4.90 3.59 -1.07
C GLY A 40 3.71 3.56 -2.02
N LYS A 41 3.90 4.12 -3.22
CA LYS A 41 2.89 4.08 -4.28
C LYS A 41 3.04 2.79 -5.09
N ILE A 42 1.94 2.13 -5.42
CA ILE A 42 1.92 1.06 -6.41
C ILE A 42 1.33 1.60 -7.70
N ASN A 43 2.06 1.43 -8.79
CA ASN A 43 1.57 1.57 -10.14
C ASN A 43 1.92 0.31 -10.93
N TYR A 44 1.01 -0.65 -10.96
CA TYR A 44 1.20 -1.90 -11.67
C TYR A 44 0.03 -2.16 -12.61
N SER A 45 0.35 -2.41 -13.87
CA SER A 45 -0.63 -2.83 -14.88
C SER A 45 -0.15 -4.09 -15.57
N SER A 46 -1.08 -5.01 -15.80
CA SER A 46 -0.89 -6.24 -16.56
C SER A 46 -2.18 -6.56 -17.29
N THR A 47 -2.15 -7.50 -18.23
CA THR A 47 -3.29 -7.86 -19.10
C THR A 47 -4.58 -8.15 -18.33
N ILE A 48 -4.49 -8.71 -17.11
CA ILE A 48 -5.66 -9.13 -16.31
C ILE A 48 -5.82 -8.38 -14.99
N THR A 49 -4.81 -7.62 -14.56
CA THR A 49 -4.80 -7.02 -13.22
C THR A 49 -4.14 -5.65 -13.25
N ARG A 50 -4.82 -4.66 -12.67
CA ARG A 50 -4.33 -3.30 -12.46
C ARG A 50 -4.39 -2.96 -10.98
N TRP A 51 -3.27 -2.55 -10.41
CA TRP A 51 -3.16 -1.96 -9.08
C TRP A 51 -2.62 -0.55 -9.21
N ASP A 52 -3.39 0.40 -8.70
CA ASP A 52 -3.10 1.83 -8.74
C ASP A 52 -3.57 2.44 -7.42
N GLY A 53 -2.61 2.80 -6.57
CA GLY A 53 -2.87 3.14 -5.18
C GLY A 53 -1.62 3.18 -4.32
N PHE A 54 -1.80 3.02 -3.02
CA PHE A 54 -0.74 3.13 -2.02
C PHE A 54 -0.75 1.92 -1.09
N LEU A 55 0.44 1.44 -0.73
CA LEU A 55 0.60 0.57 0.42
C LEU A 55 0.82 1.42 1.65
N VAL A 56 0.11 1.06 2.71
CA VAL A 56 0.13 1.79 3.97
C VAL A 56 0.23 0.82 5.14
N GLU A 57 0.86 1.28 6.20
CA GLU A 57 0.89 0.62 7.49
C GLU A 57 -0.11 1.30 8.42
N PHE A 58 -0.98 0.50 9.03
CA PHE A 58 -1.92 0.96 10.05
C PHE A 58 -2.04 -0.09 11.14
N SER A 59 -1.85 0.30 12.39
CA SER A 59 -1.91 -0.61 13.55
C SER A 59 -1.03 -1.88 13.38
N ASN A 60 0.21 -1.71 12.90
CA ASN A 60 1.18 -2.79 12.63
C ASN A 60 0.72 -3.84 11.59
N GLN A 61 -0.29 -3.50 10.79
CA GLN A 61 -0.78 -4.31 9.70
C GLN A 61 -0.58 -3.59 8.36
N LEU A 62 -0.40 -4.39 7.32
CA LEU A 62 -0.25 -3.91 5.95
C LEU A 62 -1.62 -3.79 5.31
N PHE A 63 -1.88 -2.63 4.72
CA PHE A 63 -3.09 -2.37 3.96
C PHE A 63 -2.78 -1.78 2.59
N TYR A 64 -3.73 -1.94 1.69
CA TYR A 64 -3.74 -1.29 0.40
C TYR A 64 -4.83 -0.21 0.40
N VAL A 65 -4.52 0.95 -0.15
CA VAL A 65 -5.46 2.05 -0.37
C VAL A 65 -5.52 2.29 -1.86
N ASP A 66 -6.68 2.10 -2.46
CA ASP A 66 -6.84 2.36 -3.89
C ASP A 66 -6.78 3.86 -4.21
N HIS A 67 -6.53 4.18 -5.48
CA HIS A 67 -6.46 5.57 -5.93
C HIS A 67 -7.74 6.35 -5.62
N LYS A 68 -8.93 5.73 -5.70
CA LYS A 68 -10.21 6.42 -5.45
C LYS A 68 -10.33 6.84 -3.99
N THR A 69 -9.98 5.96 -3.07
CA THR A 69 -9.96 6.24 -1.63
C THR A 69 -8.94 7.33 -1.31
N TYR A 70 -7.74 7.27 -1.90
CA TYR A 70 -6.74 8.33 -1.73
C TYR A 70 -7.25 9.70 -2.20
N GLU A 71 -7.90 9.76 -3.38
CA GLU A 71 -8.43 11.01 -3.93
C GLU A 71 -9.48 11.68 -3.05
N ILE A 72 -10.22 10.90 -2.26
CA ILE A 72 -11.20 11.41 -1.29
C ILE A 72 -10.49 12.05 -0.09
N ILE A 73 -9.42 11.42 0.42
CA ILE A 73 -8.75 11.84 1.67
C ILE A 73 -7.57 12.80 1.45
N LYS A 74 -7.04 12.93 0.23
CA LYS A 74 -5.82 13.72 -0.06
C LYS A 74 -5.89 15.19 0.36
N ASN A 75 -7.10 15.75 0.43
CA ASN A 75 -7.31 17.14 0.86
C ASN A 75 -7.12 17.31 2.38
N GLN A 76 -7.35 16.26 3.14
CA GLN A 76 -7.19 16.24 4.59
C GLN A 76 -5.80 15.73 4.99
N ILE A 77 -5.19 14.87 4.18
CA ILE A 77 -3.94 14.19 4.51
C ILE A 77 -2.92 14.31 3.40
N LYS A 78 -1.74 14.80 3.78
CA LYS A 78 -0.58 14.92 2.92
C LYS A 78 0.37 13.75 3.15
N TRP A 79 0.08 12.60 2.55
CA TRP A 79 1.03 11.49 2.55
C TRP A 79 2.28 11.86 1.76
N LYS A 80 3.44 11.86 2.45
CA LYS A 80 4.75 12.07 1.83
C LYS A 80 5.29 10.74 1.35
N VAL A 81 4.88 10.33 0.16
CA VAL A 81 5.33 9.08 -0.45
C VAL A 81 6.57 9.36 -1.28
N LYS A 82 7.74 8.91 -0.81
CA LYS A 82 9.01 9.12 -1.53
C LYS A 82 9.26 8.08 -2.62
N ASN A 83 8.71 6.87 -2.45
CA ASN A 83 9.10 5.71 -3.24
C ASN A 83 7.91 5.04 -3.92
N GLU A 84 8.15 4.56 -5.14
CA GLU A 84 7.27 3.62 -5.84
C GLU A 84 7.67 2.19 -5.46
N ILE A 85 6.68 1.37 -5.12
CA ILE A 85 6.87 -0.05 -4.77
C ILE A 85 6.69 -0.88 -6.03
N LYS A 86 7.73 -1.64 -6.39
CA LYS A 86 7.71 -2.52 -7.55
C LYS A 86 7.00 -3.83 -7.22
N VAL A 87 6.04 -4.22 -8.06
CA VAL A 87 5.35 -5.50 -7.94
C VAL A 87 6.13 -6.58 -8.70
N ILE A 88 6.60 -7.60 -7.99
CA ILE A 88 7.35 -8.74 -8.56
C ILE A 88 6.46 -9.98 -8.70
N GLN A 89 6.72 -10.81 -9.71
CA GLN A 89 5.89 -11.97 -10.05
C GLN A 89 6.31 -13.30 -9.39
N LYS A 90 7.25 -13.27 -8.42
CA LYS A 90 7.72 -14.48 -7.70
C LYS A 90 6.59 -15.30 -7.06
#